data_AF-A0A930UJG5-F1
#
_entry.id   AF-A0A930UJG5-F1
#
_cell.length_a   1.000
_cell.length_b   1.000
_cell.length_c   1.000
_cell.angle_alpha   90.00
_cell.angle_beta   90.00
_cell.angle_gamma   90.00
#
_symmetry.space_group_name_H-M   'P 1'
#
loop_
_entity.id
_entity.type
_entity.pdbx_description
1 polymer ?
#
loop_
_entity_poly.entity_id
_entity_poly.type
_entity_poly.pdbx_seq_one_letter_code
_entity_poly.pdbx_strand_id
1 'polypeptide(L)'
;MKNPAIGGAFLILGGLLLSAGYASGLEGSNSAQSNAITMIMQSAINTYFDNEKTVGMSKLILALLCLLGALIFYRRGPFGRGLSYPLVAIGVIEFIVGGTIYFRTDDQVSSLLAQLQTDQAAFFAEETERMALVVANFPAYKIGQLVMVALGAIAGLYAYWRLNMTLLGTGAGLSAAGFALWVTDASAVTEASTYYETIQQLNRWRSG
;
A
#
# COMPACT_ATOMS: atom_id res chain seq x y z
N MET A 1 17.57 -2.75 -3.88
CA MET A 1 18.21 -3.96 -3.32
C MET A 1 17.22 -5.11 -3.48
N LYS A 2 17.57 -6.14 -4.26
CA LYS A 2 16.74 -7.34 -4.47
C LYS A 2 16.62 -8.08 -3.13
N ASN A 3 15.40 -8.30 -2.64
CA ASN A 3 15.16 -9.11 -1.46
C ASN A 3 15.28 -10.61 -1.86
N PRO A 4 16.29 -11.36 -1.38
CA PRO A 4 16.53 -12.75 -1.79
C PRO A 4 15.45 -13.74 -1.29
N ALA A 5 14.53 -13.30 -0.42
CA ALA A 5 13.44 -14.15 0.08
C ALA A 5 12.39 -14.54 -0.99
N ILE A 6 12.25 -13.74 -2.05
CA ILE A 6 11.20 -13.92 -3.06
C ILE A 6 11.53 -15.06 -4.05
N GLY A 7 12.81 -15.32 -4.30
CA GLY A 7 13.24 -16.43 -5.17
C GLY A 7 13.10 -17.81 -4.53
N GLY A 8 13.17 -17.88 -3.19
CA GLY A 8 13.03 -19.14 -2.45
C GLY A 8 11.60 -19.68 -2.46
N ALA A 9 10.61 -18.81 -2.31
CA ALA A 9 9.20 -19.21 -2.30
C ALA A 9 8.74 -19.82 -3.64
N PHE A 10 9.23 -19.31 -4.77
CA PHE A 10 8.92 -19.83 -6.12
C PHE A 10 9.48 -21.24 -6.38
N LEU A 11 10.66 -21.57 -5.83
CA LEU A 11 11.27 -22.90 -5.99
C LEU A 11 10.67 -23.93 -5.01
N ILE A 12 10.24 -23.48 -3.83
CA ILE A 12 9.55 -24.33 -2.85
C ILE A 12 8.14 -24.69 -3.36
N LEU A 13 7.43 -23.76 -4.03
CA LEU A 13 6.11 -24.02 -4.62
C LEU A 13 6.13 -25.12 -5.70
N GLY A 14 7.13 -25.11 -6.59
CA GLY A 14 7.27 -26.15 -7.62
C GLY A 14 7.65 -27.51 -7.05
N GLY A 15 8.51 -27.53 -6.04
CA GLY A 15 9.03 -28.76 -5.42
C GLY A 15 8.02 -29.49 -4.51
N LEU A 16 7.21 -28.77 -3.74
CA LEU A 16 6.21 -29.37 -2.85
C LEU A 16 4.99 -29.94 -3.59
N LEU A 17 4.65 -29.41 -4.76
CA LEU A 17 3.52 -29.89 -5.57
C LEU A 17 3.87 -31.12 -6.41
N LEU A 18 5.13 -31.22 -6.89
CA LEU A 18 5.60 -32.40 -7.62
C LEU A 18 5.70 -33.65 -6.74
N SER A 19 5.91 -33.53 -5.43
CA SER A 19 5.92 -34.68 -4.52
C SER A 19 4.51 -35.12 -4.10
N ALA A 20 3.53 -34.22 -4.06
CA ALA A 20 2.14 -34.53 -3.71
C ALA A 20 1.37 -35.24 -4.84
N GLY A 21 1.70 -34.96 -6.11
CA GLY A 21 1.03 -35.57 -7.26
C GLY A 21 1.36 -37.04 -7.54
N TYR A 22 2.42 -37.60 -6.93
CA TYR A 22 2.85 -38.99 -7.17
C TYR A 22 2.32 -40.01 -6.15
N ALA A 23 1.70 -39.56 -5.06
CA ALA A 23 1.23 -40.45 -4.01
C ALA A 23 -0.22 -40.13 -3.60
N SER A 24 -1.12 -41.08 -3.86
CA SER A 24 -2.51 -41.22 -3.34
C SER A 24 -3.66 -40.78 -4.25
N GLY A 25 -4.73 -41.59 -4.21
CA GLY A 25 -5.89 -41.57 -5.09
C GLY A 25 -6.75 -40.30 -5.03
N LEU A 26 -7.63 -40.21 -6.02
CA LEU A 26 -8.35 -39.02 -6.50
C LEU A 26 -9.20 -38.25 -5.45
N GLU A 27 -9.54 -38.83 -4.30
CA GLU A 27 -10.24 -38.12 -3.20
C GLU A 27 -9.26 -37.46 -2.20
N GLY A 28 -8.06 -38.04 -2.03
CA GLY A 28 -7.00 -37.46 -1.19
C GLY A 28 -6.29 -36.28 -1.85
N SER A 29 -6.22 -36.26 -3.19
CA SER A 29 -5.58 -35.17 -3.95
C SER A 29 -6.33 -33.84 -3.83
N ASN A 30 -7.67 -33.85 -3.91
CA ASN A 30 -8.48 -32.63 -3.88
C ASN A 30 -8.47 -31.94 -2.51
N SER A 31 -8.50 -32.73 -1.43
CA SER A 31 -8.40 -32.21 -0.06
C SER A 31 -6.98 -31.71 0.24
N ALA A 32 -5.94 -32.42 -0.19
CA ALA A 32 -4.56 -31.98 -0.06
C ALA A 32 -4.27 -30.68 -0.85
N GLN A 33 -4.80 -30.57 -2.08
CA GLN A 33 -4.70 -29.38 -2.91
C GLN A 33 -5.42 -28.18 -2.28
N SER A 34 -6.66 -28.36 -1.79
CA SER A 34 -7.41 -27.30 -1.12
C SER A 34 -6.71 -26.80 0.15
N ASN A 35 -6.13 -27.72 0.94
CA ASN A 35 -5.33 -27.39 2.12
C ASN A 35 -4.06 -26.61 1.73
N ALA A 36 -3.36 -27.02 0.67
CA ALA A 36 -2.18 -26.32 0.18
C ALA A 36 -2.50 -24.90 -0.29
N ILE A 37 -3.58 -24.72 -1.05
CA ILE A 37 -4.06 -23.39 -1.48
C ILE A 37 -4.37 -22.52 -0.28
N THR A 38 -5.07 -23.06 0.72
CA THR A 38 -5.41 -22.35 1.95
C THR A 38 -4.17 -21.91 2.72
N MET A 39 -3.17 -22.79 2.89
CA MET A 39 -1.91 -22.44 3.57
C MET A 39 -1.12 -21.35 2.84
N ILE A 40 -1.01 -21.44 1.51
CA ILE A 40 -0.28 -20.44 0.71
C ILE A 40 -1.03 -19.10 0.78
N MET A 41 -2.36 -19.11 0.62
CA MET A 41 -3.17 -17.91 0.65
C MET A 41 -3.16 -17.25 2.04
N GLN A 42 -3.27 -18.03 3.11
CA GLN A 42 -3.14 -17.58 4.49
C GLN A 42 -1.80 -16.85 4.74
N SER A 43 -0.70 -17.42 4.24
CA SER A 43 0.63 -16.80 4.33
C SER A 43 0.71 -15.49 3.55
N ALA A 44 0.15 -15.46 2.33
CA ALA A 44 0.11 -14.28 1.48
C ALA A 44 -0.76 -13.16 2.08
N ILE A 45 -1.90 -13.48 2.69
CA ILE A 45 -2.76 -12.53 3.43
C ILE A 45 -1.92 -11.90 4.55
N ASN A 46 -1.36 -12.71 5.45
CA ASN A 46 -0.62 -12.19 6.59
C ASN A 46 0.54 -11.29 6.15
N THR A 47 1.32 -11.73 5.15
CA THR A 47 2.45 -10.94 4.64
C THR A 47 2.02 -9.60 4.05
N TYR A 48 0.95 -9.58 3.24
CA TYR A 48 0.45 -8.35 2.64
C TYR A 48 -0.08 -7.37 3.69
N PHE A 49 -0.90 -7.86 4.63
CA PHE A 49 -1.54 -7.00 5.63
C PHE A 49 -0.59 -6.56 6.75
N ASP A 50 0.43 -7.35 7.10
CA ASP A 50 1.50 -6.89 8.00
C ASP A 50 2.27 -5.70 7.39
N ASN A 51 2.53 -5.75 6.09
CA ASN A 51 3.14 -4.63 5.38
C ASN A 51 2.16 -3.45 5.26
N GLU A 52 0.87 -3.69 4.99
CA GLU A 52 -0.15 -2.64 4.94
C GLU A 52 -0.25 -1.89 6.29
N LYS A 53 -0.17 -2.62 7.41
CA LYS A 53 -0.13 -2.04 8.76
C LYS A 53 1.12 -1.21 9.00
N THR A 54 2.27 -1.67 8.52
CA THR A 54 3.55 -0.94 8.59
C THR A 54 3.51 0.35 7.75
N VAL A 55 2.87 0.31 6.58
CA VAL A 55 2.61 1.50 5.75
C VAL A 55 1.68 2.46 6.49
N GLY A 56 0.58 1.98 7.07
CA GLY A 56 -0.32 2.79 7.91
C GLY A 56 0.42 3.50 9.05
N MET A 57 1.31 2.80 9.75
CA MET A 57 2.15 3.36 10.80
C MET A 57 3.13 4.42 10.26
N SER A 58 3.73 4.17 9.10
CA SER A 58 4.64 5.11 8.44
C SER A 58 3.91 6.41 8.06
N LYS A 59 2.67 6.32 7.58
CA LYS A 59 1.81 7.47 7.29
C LYS A 59 1.45 8.26 8.55
N LEU A 60 1.15 7.58 9.67
CA LEU A 60 0.93 8.23 10.96
C LEU A 60 2.18 9.00 11.46
N ILE A 61 3.37 8.41 11.32
CA ILE A 61 4.62 9.09 11.68
C ILE A 61 4.83 10.31 10.79
N LEU A 62 4.67 10.16 9.47
CA LEU A 62 4.77 11.28 8.53
C LEU A 62 3.79 12.40 8.88
N ALA A 63 2.55 12.04 9.21
CA ALA A 63 1.52 12.98 9.61
C ALA A 63 1.94 13.81 10.83
N LEU A 64 2.46 13.17 11.87
CA LEU A 64 2.95 13.85 13.07
C LEU A 64 4.15 14.77 12.75
N LEU A 65 5.09 14.31 11.93
CA LEU A 65 6.22 15.13 11.49
C LEU A 65 5.76 16.37 10.72
N CYS A 66 4.77 16.23 9.84
CA CYS A 66 4.19 17.35 9.11
C CYS A 66 3.49 18.36 10.03
N LEU A 67 2.68 17.89 10.98
CA LEU A 67 1.97 18.76 11.93
C LEU A 67 2.94 19.49 12.87
N LEU A 68 3.94 18.79 13.41
CA LEU A 68 4.99 19.40 14.24
C LEU A 68 5.84 20.38 13.44
N GLY A 69 6.21 20.01 12.21
CA GLY A 69 6.92 20.87 11.28
C GLY A 69 6.14 22.17 11.02
N ALA A 70 4.85 22.07 10.73
CA ALA A 70 4.00 23.24 10.53
C ALA A 70 3.98 24.18 11.76
N LEU A 71 3.87 23.63 12.97
CA LEU A 71 3.88 24.44 14.20
C LEU A 71 5.20 25.21 14.37
N ILE A 72 6.33 24.56 14.05
CA ILE A 72 7.67 25.16 14.13
C ILE A 72 7.85 26.23 13.05
N PHE A 73 7.52 25.90 11.79
CA PHE A 73 7.76 26.78 10.65
C PHE A 73 6.84 28.00 10.61
N TYR A 74 5.63 27.92 11.15
CA TYR A 74 4.69 29.05 11.17
C TYR A 74 5.27 30.30 11.87
N ARG A 75 6.20 30.09 12.81
CA ARG A 75 6.88 31.16 13.56
C ARG A 75 8.14 31.71 12.87
N ARG A 76 8.60 31.13 11.76
CA ARG A 76 9.88 31.45 11.09
C ARG A 76 9.76 32.46 9.93
N GLY A 77 8.83 33.41 10.04
CA GLY A 77 8.62 34.47 9.05
C GLY A 77 7.72 34.06 7.86
N PRO A 78 7.61 34.91 6.81
CA PRO A 78 6.64 34.71 5.73
C PRO A 78 6.79 33.39 4.97
N PHE A 79 8.02 32.99 4.65
CA PHE A 79 8.30 31.70 4.02
C PHE A 79 7.84 30.52 4.89
N GLY A 80 8.18 30.53 6.17
CA GLY A 80 7.78 29.48 7.11
C GLY A 80 6.26 29.38 7.28
N ARG A 81 5.55 30.51 7.31
CA ARG A 81 4.07 30.51 7.30
C ARG A 81 3.51 29.86 6.03
N GLY A 82 4.05 30.23 4.88
CA GLY A 82 3.68 29.64 3.60
C GLY A 82 3.88 28.13 3.53
N LEU A 83 5.03 27.65 4.03
CA LEU A 83 5.39 26.24 4.12
C LEU A 83 4.46 25.45 5.05
N SER A 84 3.94 26.10 6.09
CA SER A 84 3.11 25.44 7.11
C SER A 84 1.75 25.01 6.55
N TYR A 85 1.17 25.75 5.60
CA TYR A 85 -0.14 25.41 5.03
C TYR A 85 -0.21 24.02 4.38
N PRO A 86 0.64 23.68 3.40
CA PRO A 86 0.63 22.34 2.80
C PRO A 86 1.04 21.25 3.80
N LEU A 87 1.92 21.56 4.77
CA LEU A 87 2.28 20.61 5.84
C LEU A 87 1.10 20.26 6.74
N VAL A 88 0.28 21.24 7.14
CA VAL A 88 -0.95 20.96 7.89
C VAL A 88 -1.91 20.12 7.06
N ALA A 89 -2.13 20.50 5.80
CA ALA A 89 -3.05 19.79 4.92
C ALA A 89 -2.67 18.30 4.76
N ILE A 90 -1.41 18.01 4.42
CA ILE A 90 -0.93 16.63 4.31
C ILE A 90 -0.88 15.94 5.65
N GLY A 91 -0.47 16.62 6.72
CA GLY A 91 -0.44 16.05 8.06
C GLY A 91 -1.81 15.53 8.48
N VAL A 92 -2.87 16.30 8.25
CA VAL A 92 -4.25 15.87 8.55
C VAL A 92 -4.69 14.70 7.65
N ILE A 93 -4.44 14.79 6.33
CA ILE A 93 -4.82 13.74 5.37
C ILE A 93 -4.15 12.41 5.73
N GLU A 94 -2.82 12.41 5.92
CA GLU A 94 -2.06 11.19 6.22
C GLU A 94 -2.37 10.65 7.62
N PHE A 95 -2.77 11.51 8.58
CA PHE A 95 -3.24 11.04 9.88
C PHE A 95 -4.52 10.22 9.73
N ILE A 96 -5.48 10.72 8.94
CA ILE A 96 -6.76 10.05 8.69
C ILE A 96 -6.52 8.76 7.89
N VAL A 97 -5.78 8.84 6.78
CA VAL A 97 -5.51 7.69 5.91
C VAL A 97 -4.70 6.62 6.64
N GLY A 98 -3.58 7.01 7.25
CA GLY A 98 -2.72 6.10 8.00
C GLY A 98 -3.43 5.47 9.19
N GLY A 99 -4.22 6.25 9.92
CA GLY A 99 -5.06 5.74 11.02
C GLY A 99 -6.12 4.76 10.54
N THR A 100 -6.83 5.08 9.46
CA THR A 100 -7.85 4.20 8.88
C THR A 100 -7.26 2.86 8.48
N ILE A 101 -6.11 2.86 7.80
CA ILE A 101 -5.41 1.63 7.42
C ILE A 101 -5.02 0.86 8.69
N TYR A 102 -4.27 1.50 9.60
CA TYR A 102 -3.71 0.84 10.78
C TYR A 102 -4.77 0.16 11.66
N PHE A 103 -5.90 0.83 11.90
CA PHE A 103 -6.97 0.29 12.75
C PHE A 103 -7.87 -0.72 12.03
N ARG A 104 -8.07 -0.60 10.71
CA ARG A 104 -8.93 -1.50 9.94
C ARG A 104 -8.26 -2.85 9.65
N THR A 105 -6.94 -2.87 9.48
CA THR A 105 -6.22 -4.05 8.97
C THR A 105 -6.48 -5.33 9.78
N ASP A 106 -6.49 -5.26 11.12
CA ASP A 106 -6.64 -6.45 11.97
C ASP A 106 -8.01 -7.13 11.77
N ASP A 107 -9.08 -6.33 11.75
CA ASP A 107 -10.43 -6.83 11.52
C ASP A 107 -10.57 -7.41 10.11
N GLN A 108 -9.99 -6.73 9.11
CA GLN A 108 -10.00 -7.18 7.72
C GLN A 108 -9.29 -8.53 7.55
N VAL A 109 -8.11 -8.70 8.16
CA VAL A 109 -7.40 -9.99 8.16
C VAL A 109 -8.29 -11.07 8.76
N SER A 110 -8.83 -10.85 9.97
CA SER A 110 -9.64 -11.88 10.64
C SER A 110 -10.84 -12.34 9.79
N SER A 111 -11.51 -11.40 9.13
CA SER A 111 -12.64 -11.68 8.22
C SER A 111 -12.20 -12.48 7.00
N LEU A 112 -11.10 -12.10 6.35
CA LEU A 112 -10.59 -12.78 5.16
C LEU A 112 -10.14 -14.21 5.49
N LEU A 113 -9.49 -14.42 6.64
CA LEU A 113 -9.06 -15.75 7.07
C LEU A 113 -10.25 -16.65 7.40
N ALA A 114 -11.26 -16.13 8.08
CA ALA A 114 -12.49 -16.86 8.34
C ALA A 114 -13.17 -17.26 7.03
N GLN A 115 -13.34 -16.30 6.11
CA GLN A 115 -13.97 -16.56 4.81
C GLN A 115 -13.18 -17.55 3.97
N LEU A 116 -11.84 -17.48 3.96
CA LEU A 116 -10.99 -18.43 3.26
C LEU A 116 -11.21 -19.88 3.74
N GLN A 117 -11.47 -20.06 5.05
CA GLN A 117 -11.73 -21.37 5.64
C GLN A 117 -13.18 -21.85 5.44
N THR A 118 -14.16 -20.95 5.52
CA THR A 118 -15.58 -21.32 5.45
C THR A 118 -16.12 -21.40 4.02
N ASP A 119 -15.73 -20.46 3.16
CA ASP A 119 -16.16 -20.38 1.77
C ASP A 119 -15.03 -19.82 0.90
N GLN A 120 -14.16 -20.74 0.48
CA GLN A 120 -13.05 -20.41 -0.40
C GLN A 120 -13.55 -19.80 -1.73
N ALA A 121 -14.74 -20.17 -2.25
CA ALA A 121 -15.26 -19.66 -3.53
C ALA A 121 -15.58 -18.18 -3.43
N ALA A 122 -16.31 -17.80 -2.39
CA ALA A 122 -16.63 -16.42 -2.09
C ALA A 122 -15.36 -15.59 -1.86
N PHE A 123 -14.40 -16.10 -1.07
CA PHE A 123 -13.12 -15.41 -0.83
C PHE A 123 -12.42 -15.03 -2.15
N PHE A 124 -12.22 -16.00 -3.06
CA PHE A 124 -11.50 -15.72 -4.31
C PHE A 124 -12.27 -14.79 -5.22
N ALA A 125 -13.60 -14.86 -5.27
CA ALA A 125 -14.41 -13.96 -6.08
C ALA A 125 -14.33 -12.51 -5.56
N GLU A 126 -14.62 -12.32 -4.28
CA GLU A 126 -14.72 -10.99 -3.65
C GLU A 126 -13.34 -10.33 -3.53
N GLU A 127 -12.32 -11.07 -3.09
CA GLU A 127 -10.99 -10.50 -2.87
C GLU A 127 -10.28 -10.18 -4.20
N THR A 128 -10.54 -10.96 -5.27
CA THR A 128 -10.05 -10.63 -6.60
C THR A 128 -10.68 -9.32 -7.10
N GLU A 129 -11.99 -9.15 -6.96
CA GLU A 129 -12.68 -7.92 -7.36
C GLU A 129 -12.15 -6.71 -6.58
N ARG A 130 -12.03 -6.84 -5.26
CA ARG A 130 -11.50 -5.80 -4.39
C ARG A 130 -10.07 -5.40 -4.79
N MET A 131 -9.19 -6.38 -4.96
CA MET A 131 -7.78 -6.10 -5.29
C MET A 131 -7.61 -5.57 -6.72
N ALA A 132 -8.48 -5.95 -7.65
CA ALA A 132 -8.51 -5.34 -8.99
C ALA A 132 -8.77 -3.83 -8.90
N LEU A 133 -9.75 -3.41 -8.07
CA LEU A 133 -10.05 -1.99 -7.85
C LEU A 133 -8.89 -1.26 -7.15
N VAL A 134 -8.26 -1.88 -6.15
CA VAL A 134 -7.10 -1.29 -5.46
C VAL A 134 -5.96 -1.03 -6.45
N VAL A 135 -5.59 -2.03 -7.24
CA VAL A 135 -4.50 -1.93 -8.21
C VAL A 135 -4.82 -0.92 -9.31
N ALA A 136 -6.08 -0.88 -9.79
CA ALA A 136 -6.52 0.06 -10.82
C ALA A 136 -6.46 1.54 -10.39
N ASN A 137 -6.53 1.82 -9.09
CA ASN A 137 -6.52 3.19 -8.57
C ASN A 137 -5.10 3.76 -8.33
N PHE A 138 -4.05 2.92 -8.28
CA PHE A 138 -2.68 3.41 -8.05
C PHE A 138 -2.18 4.47 -9.04
N PRO A 139 -2.47 4.39 -10.36
CA PRO A 139 -2.09 5.44 -11.30
C PRO A 139 -2.68 6.81 -10.94
N ALA A 140 -3.93 6.86 -10.46
CA ALA A 140 -4.58 8.11 -10.09
C ALA A 140 -3.89 8.78 -8.91
N TYR A 141 -3.53 8.01 -7.86
CA TYR A 141 -2.78 8.53 -6.72
C TYR A 141 -1.41 9.10 -7.14
N LYS A 142 -0.69 8.37 -8.00
CA LYS A 142 0.61 8.83 -8.53
C LYS A 142 0.48 10.13 -9.35
N ILE A 143 -0.55 10.23 -10.19
CA ILE A 143 -0.81 11.46 -10.97
C ILE A 143 -1.12 12.62 -10.03
N GLY A 144 -1.96 12.42 -9.01
CA GLY A 144 -2.26 13.45 -8.02
C GLY A 144 -1.01 13.98 -7.32
N GLN A 145 -0.11 13.08 -6.92
CA GLN A 145 1.17 13.44 -6.29
C GLN A 145 2.07 14.23 -7.23
N LEU A 146 2.21 13.80 -8.49
CA LEU A 146 3.00 14.51 -9.49
C LEU A 146 2.43 15.90 -9.80
N VAL A 147 1.11 16.03 -9.86
CA VAL A 147 0.43 17.33 -10.03
C VAL A 147 0.72 18.23 -8.85
N MET A 148 0.69 17.74 -7.61
CA MET A 148 1.08 18.52 -6.43
C MET A 148 2.53 18.99 -6.53
N VAL A 149 3.46 18.12 -6.91
CA VAL A 149 4.87 18.50 -7.10
C VAL A 149 5.03 19.58 -8.16
N ALA A 150 4.39 19.40 -9.31
CA ALA A 150 4.46 20.34 -10.43
C ALA A 150 3.84 21.70 -10.08
N LEU A 151 2.65 21.72 -9.48
CA LEU A 151 1.99 22.95 -9.04
C LEU A 151 2.82 23.68 -7.98
N GLY A 152 3.43 22.94 -7.05
CA GLY A 152 4.33 23.51 -6.05
C GLY A 152 5.56 24.16 -6.68
N ALA A 153 6.18 23.50 -7.67
CA ALA A 153 7.33 24.01 -8.39
C ALA A 153 6.99 25.26 -9.22
N ILE A 154 5.85 25.24 -9.93
CA ILE A 154 5.36 26.38 -10.72
C ILE A 154 5.05 27.57 -9.80
N ALA A 155 4.32 27.33 -8.70
CA ALA A 155 4.01 28.37 -7.73
C ALA A 155 5.27 28.96 -7.08
N GLY A 156 6.25 28.11 -6.74
CA GLY A 156 7.54 28.53 -6.20
C GLY A 156 8.33 29.40 -7.17
N LEU A 157 8.42 29.01 -8.45
CA LEU A 157 9.11 29.78 -9.48
C LEU A 157 8.45 31.15 -9.70
N TYR A 158 7.12 31.16 -9.80
CA TYR A 158 6.35 32.41 -9.92
C TYR A 158 6.53 33.32 -8.69
N ALA A 159 6.52 32.75 -7.49
CA ALA A 159 6.71 33.48 -6.25
C ALA A 159 8.10 34.11 -6.14
N TYR A 160 9.13 33.41 -6.61
CA TYR A 160 10.50 33.91 -6.66
C TYR A 160 10.59 35.19 -7.52
N TRP A 161 9.95 35.20 -8.69
CA TRP A 161 9.92 36.37 -9.57
C TRP A 161 9.17 37.56 -8.96
N ARG A 162 8.18 37.29 -8.11
CA ARG A 162 7.35 38.32 -7.44
C ARG A 162 7.88 38.71 -6.06
N LEU A 163 9.02 38.17 -5.63
CA LEU A 163 9.58 38.33 -4.28
C LEU A 163 8.56 38.00 -3.16
N ASN A 164 7.61 37.10 -3.44
CA ASN A 164 6.56 36.71 -2.50
C ASN A 164 7.01 35.48 -1.69
N MET A 165 7.65 35.74 -0.55
CA MET A 165 8.21 34.70 0.31
C MET A 165 7.17 33.71 0.84
N THR A 166 5.93 34.15 1.10
CA THR A 166 4.85 33.27 1.55
C THR A 166 4.46 32.27 0.47
N LEU A 167 4.23 32.72 -0.76
CA LEU A 167 3.89 31.83 -1.87
C LEU A 167 5.04 30.89 -2.23
N LEU A 168 6.29 31.36 -2.09
CA LEU A 168 7.48 30.53 -2.28
C LEU A 168 7.52 29.38 -1.25
N GLY A 169 7.23 29.68 0.01
CA GLY A 169 7.10 28.67 1.06
C GLY A 169 5.97 27.67 0.78
N THR A 170 4.81 28.14 0.33
CA THR A 170 3.69 27.26 -0.04
C THR A 170 4.05 26.35 -1.21
N GLY A 171 4.71 26.87 -2.24
CA GLY A 171 5.20 26.07 -3.38
C GLY A 171 6.18 24.99 -2.94
N ALA A 172 7.19 25.37 -2.13
CA ALA A 172 8.16 24.43 -1.58
C ALA A 172 7.50 23.32 -0.73
N GLY A 173 6.55 23.71 0.12
CA GLY A 173 5.85 22.75 0.98
C GLY A 173 4.95 21.81 0.19
N LEU A 174 4.27 22.30 -0.85
CA LEU A 174 3.44 21.48 -1.73
C LEU A 174 4.29 20.47 -2.52
N SER A 175 5.46 20.88 -3.00
CA SER A 175 6.38 19.95 -3.68
C SER A 175 6.97 18.91 -2.73
N ALA A 176 7.39 19.32 -1.52
CA ALA A 176 7.90 18.40 -0.52
C ALA A 176 6.83 17.39 -0.08
N ALA A 177 5.59 17.85 0.11
CA ALA A 177 4.41 17.03 0.38
C ALA A 177 4.18 15.98 -0.70
N GLY A 178 4.06 16.39 -1.98
CA GLY A 178 3.82 15.46 -3.08
C GLY A 178 4.92 14.41 -3.22
N PHE A 179 6.18 14.80 -2.99
CA PHE A 179 7.30 13.86 -2.99
C PHE A 179 7.25 12.88 -1.82
N ALA A 180 6.95 13.35 -0.61
CA ALA A 180 6.84 12.48 0.57
C ALA A 180 5.75 11.42 0.40
N LEU A 181 4.58 11.81 -0.12
CA LEU A 181 3.48 10.89 -0.42
C LEU A 181 3.90 9.81 -1.44
N TRP A 182 4.63 10.22 -2.49
CA TRP A 182 5.11 9.29 -3.51
C TRP A 182 6.04 8.22 -2.94
N VAL A 183 6.94 8.61 -2.03
CA VAL A 183 7.84 7.67 -1.35
C VAL A 183 7.07 6.67 -0.50
N THR A 184 6.05 7.12 0.24
CA THR A 184 5.27 6.22 1.11
C THR A 184 4.40 5.23 0.35
N ASP A 185 3.93 5.60 -0.84
CA ASP A 185 3.02 4.74 -1.61
C ASP A 185 3.77 3.75 -2.53
N ALA A 186 5.07 3.95 -2.77
CA ALA A 186 5.85 3.11 -3.67
C ALA A 186 5.91 1.63 -3.24
N SER A 187 6.03 1.37 -1.93
CA SER A 187 6.01 0.00 -1.38
C SER A 187 4.64 -0.64 -1.54
N ALA A 188 3.57 0.08 -1.18
CA ALA A 188 2.19 -0.41 -1.22
C ALA A 188 1.76 -0.89 -2.61
N VAL A 189 2.19 -0.19 -3.68
CA VAL A 189 1.88 -0.58 -5.07
C VAL A 189 2.47 -1.95 -5.43
N THR A 190 3.73 -2.18 -5.01
CA THR A 190 4.45 -3.42 -5.34
C THR A 190 3.84 -4.61 -4.61
N GLU A 191 3.53 -4.41 -3.33
CA GLU A 191 2.95 -5.43 -2.45
C GLU A 191 1.53 -5.80 -2.89
N ALA A 192 0.68 -4.81 -3.17
CA ALA A 192 -0.67 -5.04 -3.65
C ALA A 192 -0.71 -5.79 -4.99
N SER A 193 0.17 -5.45 -5.92
CA SER A 193 0.26 -6.15 -7.21
C SER A 193 0.68 -7.61 -7.03
N THR A 194 1.67 -7.86 -6.18
CA THR A 194 2.16 -9.22 -5.88
C THR A 194 1.08 -10.08 -5.22
N TYR A 195 0.35 -9.50 -4.27
CA TYR A 195 -0.76 -10.16 -3.61
C TYR A 195 -1.90 -10.48 -4.59
N TYR A 196 -2.26 -9.53 -5.46
CA TYR A 196 -3.28 -9.73 -6.49
C TYR A 196 -2.91 -10.83 -7.49
N GLU A 197 -1.67 -10.84 -7.97
CA GLU A 197 -1.17 -11.91 -8.85
C GLU A 197 -1.22 -13.28 -8.18
N THR A 198 -0.92 -13.34 -6.88
CA THR A 198 -0.98 -14.58 -6.08
C THR A 198 -2.42 -15.11 -6.01
N ILE A 199 -3.40 -14.23 -5.73
CA ILE A 199 -4.82 -14.59 -5.71
C ILE A 199 -5.25 -15.14 -7.08
N GLN A 200 -4.92 -14.43 -8.17
CA GLN A 200 -5.29 -14.86 -9.53
C GLN A 200 -4.67 -16.19 -9.93
N GLN A 201 -3.41 -16.43 -9.55
CA GLN A 201 -2.76 -17.71 -9.78
C GLN A 201 -3.52 -18.80 -9.03
N LEU A 202 -3.64 -18.71 -7.71
CA LEU A 202 -4.29 -19.73 -6.89
C LEU A 202 -5.74 -19.98 -7.31
N ASN A 203 -6.48 -18.95 -7.72
CA ASN A 203 -7.84 -19.11 -8.25
C ASN A 203 -7.85 -19.96 -9.53
N ARG A 204 -6.93 -19.72 -10.47
CA ARG A 204 -6.79 -20.54 -11.69
C ARG A 204 -6.47 -22.00 -11.37
N TRP A 205 -5.53 -22.23 -10.45
CA TRP A 205 -5.14 -23.57 -9.99
C TRP A 205 -6.26 -24.32 -9.27
N ARG A 206 -7.20 -23.60 -8.65
CA ARG A 206 -8.38 -24.21 -8.03
C ARG A 206 -9.46 -24.57 -9.05
N SER A 207 -9.61 -23.77 -10.10
CA SER A 207 -10.68 -23.92 -11.10
C SER A 207 -10.37 -24.90 -12.24
N GLY A 208 -9.10 -25.28 -12.42
CA GLY A 208 -8.64 -26.22 -13.44
C GLY A 208 -8.45 -27.62 -12.88
#